data_AF-A0A971QKN9-F1
#
_entry.id   AF-A0A971QKN9-F1
#
_cell.length_a   1.000
_cell.length_b   1.000
_cell.length_c   1.000
_cell.angle_alpha   90.00
_cell.angle_beta   90.00
_cell.angle_gamma   90.00
#
_symmetry.space_group_name_H-M   'P 1'
#
loop_
_entity.id
_entity.type
_entity.pdbx_description
1 polymer ?
#
loop_
_entity_poly.entity_id
_entity_poly.type
_entity_poly.pdbx_seq_one_letter_code
_entity_poly.pdbx_strand_id
1 'polypeptide(L)'
;LLTWGFWEDSHWRPNAAYYRSDWSLKPAGQVWLDLVTRTWWTNETLTSGADGTARTRGFLGDYVITVMRDGKTVSRPVTLTNSGCNLTVAIP
;
A
#
# COMPACT_ATOMS: atom_id res chain seq x y z
N LEU A 1 -2.90 9.41 8.93
CA LEU A 1 -1.60 10.14 9.05
C LEU A 1 -1.90 11.60 9.33
N LEU A 2 -1.21 12.22 10.28
CA LEU A 2 -1.35 13.64 10.61
C LEU A 2 0.00 14.32 10.39
N THR A 3 -0.01 15.50 9.77
CA THR A 3 1.20 16.32 9.58
C THR A 3 0.96 17.72 10.15
N TRP A 4 2.00 18.33 10.70
CA TRP A 4 1.90 19.62 11.38
C TRP A 4 1.94 20.78 10.37
N GLY A 5 0.88 20.90 9.58
CA GLY A 5 0.75 21.89 8.50
C GLY A 5 1.33 21.37 7.19
N PHE A 6 0.46 21.09 6.22
CA PHE A 6 0.91 20.65 4.89
C PHE A 6 0.96 21.80 3.87
N TRP A 7 0.40 22.97 4.21
CA TRP A 7 0.26 24.14 3.32
C TRP A 7 1.02 25.34 3.89
N GLU A 8 1.79 26.04 3.03
CA GLU A 8 2.68 27.14 3.40
C GLU A 8 2.02 28.22 4.26
N ASP A 9 0.83 28.69 3.87
CA ASP A 9 0.17 29.81 4.57
C ASP A 9 -0.48 29.42 5.90
N SER A 10 -0.56 28.12 6.20
CA SER A 10 -1.08 27.57 7.47
C SER A 10 -0.03 26.79 8.25
N HIS A 11 1.25 27.07 8.02
CA HIS A 11 2.35 26.41 8.73
C HIS A 11 3.27 27.44 9.38
N TRP A 12 3.61 27.22 10.65
CA TRP A 12 4.57 28.06 11.39
C TRP A 12 5.97 28.17 10.75
N ARG A 13 6.31 27.25 9.83
CA ARG A 13 7.55 27.24 9.06
C ARG A 13 7.21 26.91 7.59
N PRO A 14 6.96 27.91 6.73
CA PRO A 14 6.48 27.68 5.36
C PRO A 14 7.34 26.70 4.56
N ASN A 15 8.67 26.77 4.70
CA ASN A 15 9.59 25.85 4.04
C ASN A 15 9.41 24.36 4.41
N ALA A 16 8.76 24.04 5.52
CA ALA A 16 8.48 22.66 5.95
C ALA A 16 7.13 22.11 5.42
N ALA A 17 6.28 22.96 4.84
CA ALA A 17 5.03 22.53 4.21
C ALA A 17 5.27 21.75 2.90
N TYR A 18 4.31 20.92 2.51
CA TYR A 18 4.34 20.16 1.26
C TYR A 18 3.79 20.93 0.06
N TYR A 19 2.85 21.83 0.29
CA TYR A 19 2.21 22.67 -0.72
C TYR A 19 2.65 24.11 -0.54
N ARG A 20 2.92 24.78 -1.66
CA ARG A 20 3.17 26.22 -1.68
C ARG A 20 1.89 27.03 -1.44
N SER A 21 2.01 28.32 -1.18
CA SER A 21 0.88 29.24 -0.99
C SER A 21 -0.09 29.20 -2.19
N ASP A 22 0.43 29.05 -3.40
CA ASP A 22 -0.34 28.91 -4.66
C ASP A 22 -0.87 27.49 -4.92
N TRP A 23 -0.81 26.59 -3.93
CA TRP A 23 -1.18 25.18 -4.01
C TRP A 23 -0.33 24.31 -4.94
N SER A 24 0.78 24.83 -5.48
CA SER A 24 1.73 24.00 -6.21
C SER A 24 2.49 23.07 -5.25
N LEU A 25 2.69 21.81 -5.65
CA LEU A 25 3.35 20.82 -4.83
C LEU A 25 4.87 21.06 -4.77
N LYS A 26 5.46 20.90 -3.59
CA LYS A 26 6.93 20.89 -3.41
C LYS A 26 7.49 19.49 -3.62
N PRO A 27 8.80 19.34 -3.93
CA PRO A 27 9.44 18.04 -4.03
C PRO A 27 9.25 17.15 -2.78
N ALA A 28 9.33 17.73 -1.57
CA ALA A 28 9.06 16.99 -0.34
C ALA A 28 7.60 16.48 -0.25
N GLY A 29 6.64 17.25 -0.76
CA GLY A 29 5.25 16.84 -0.85
C GLY A 29 5.04 15.70 -1.84
N GLN A 30 5.76 15.70 -2.97
CA GLN A 30 5.74 14.59 -3.92
C GLN A 30 6.25 13.30 -3.27
N VAL A 31 7.39 13.36 -2.57
CA VAL A 31 7.93 12.21 -1.84
C VAL A 31 6.94 11.72 -0.79
N TRP A 32 6.30 12.62 -0.03
CA TRP A 32 5.28 12.22 0.94
C TRP A 32 4.08 11.52 0.29
N LEU A 33 3.57 12.04 -0.83
CA LEU A 33 2.49 11.41 -1.59
C LEU A 33 2.91 10.03 -2.09
N ASP A 34 4.12 9.89 -2.64
CA ASP A 34 4.64 8.62 -3.12
C ASP A 34 4.78 7.60 -1.99
N LEU A 35 5.17 8.03 -0.79
CA LEU A 35 5.22 7.16 0.38
C LEU A 35 3.83 6.62 0.73
N VAL A 36 2.84 7.52 0.88
CA VAL A 36 1.52 7.14 1.43
C VAL A 36 0.57 6.51 0.41
N THR A 37 0.81 6.72 -0.89
CA THR A 37 -0.08 6.21 -1.96
C THR A 37 0.53 5.07 -2.78
N ARG A 38 1.84 4.84 -2.68
CA ARG A 38 2.55 3.84 -3.50
C ARG A 38 3.48 2.98 -2.67
N THR A 39 4.39 3.61 -1.93
CA THR A 39 5.49 2.90 -1.28
C THR A 39 5.01 2.06 -0.11
N TRP A 40 4.08 2.57 0.70
CA TRP A 40 3.51 1.86 1.85
C TRP A 40 2.27 1.04 1.48
N TRP A 41 2.32 0.42 0.30
CA TRP A 41 1.32 -0.49 -0.21
C TRP A 41 2.00 -1.77 -0.70
N THR A 42 1.27 -2.88 -0.66
CA THR A 42 1.74 -4.13 -1.26
C THR A 42 0.90 -4.41 -2.49
N ASN A 43 1.53 -4.47 -3.66
CA ASN A 43 0.90 -4.85 -4.90
C ASN A 43 1.84 -5.77 -5.68
N GLU A 44 1.64 -7.08 -5.49
CA GLU A 44 2.57 -8.11 -5.94
C GLU A 44 1.84 -9.20 -6.73
N THR A 45 2.50 -9.75 -7.75
CA THR A 45 2.06 -10.94 -8.46
C THR A 45 3.07 -12.05 -8.24
N LEU A 46 2.59 -13.20 -7.75
CA LEU A 46 3.43 -14.33 -7.37
C LEU A 46 2.98 -15.58 -8.11
N THR A 47 3.92 -16.47 -8.41
CA THR A 47 3.64 -17.83 -8.87
C THR A 47 3.85 -18.79 -7.71
N SER A 48 2.86 -19.66 -7.44
CA SER A 48 3.01 -20.69 -6.41
C SER A 48 4.08 -21.70 -6.77
N GLY A 49 4.78 -22.23 -5.77
CA GLY A 49 5.68 -23.36 -5.91
C GLY A 49 4.94 -24.65 -6.29
N ALA A 50 5.70 -25.71 -6.54
CA ALA A 50 5.16 -27.04 -6.87
C ALA A 50 4.29 -27.63 -5.74
N ASP A 51 4.49 -27.18 -4.51
CA ASP A 51 3.70 -27.53 -3.32
C ASP A 51 2.43 -26.66 -3.16
N GLY A 52 2.18 -25.74 -4.10
CA GLY A 52 1.04 -24.81 -4.06
C GLY A 52 1.26 -23.60 -3.14
N THR A 53 2.45 -23.41 -2.57
CA THR A 53 2.71 -22.32 -1.63
C THR A 53 3.26 -21.07 -2.31
N ALA A 54 2.85 -19.90 -1.82
CA ALA A 54 3.44 -18.60 -2.16
C ALA A 54 3.60 -17.79 -0.87
N ARG A 55 4.68 -17.03 -0.76
CA ARG A 55 4.99 -16.21 0.42
C ARG A 55 5.43 -14.83 -0.03
N THR A 56 4.96 -13.81 0.67
CA THR A 56 5.42 -12.43 0.47
C THR A 56 5.42 -11.67 1.79
N ARG A 57 6.14 -10.56 1.82
CA ARG A 57 6.05 -9.58 2.90
C ARG A 57 5.28 -8.38 2.37
N GLY A 58 4.39 -7.84 3.19
CA GLY A 58 3.59 -6.68 2.83
C GLY A 58 3.46 -5.69 3.97
N PHE A 59 3.07 -4.48 3.63
CA PHE A 59 2.60 -3.48 4.58
C PHE A 59 1.31 -3.94 5.26
N LEU A 60 1.11 -3.57 6.52
CA LEU A 60 -0.10 -3.95 7.24
C LEU A 60 -1.32 -3.27 6.62
N GLY A 61 -2.45 -3.97 6.61
CA GLY A 61 -3.69 -3.44 6.06
C GLY A 61 -4.60 -4.50 5.46
N ASP A 62 -5.64 -4.02 4.78
CA ASP A 62 -6.62 -4.86 4.12
C ASP A 62 -6.28 -5.05 2.65
N TYR A 63 -6.44 -6.29 2.19
CA TYR A 63 -6.09 -6.73 0.85
C TYR A 63 -7.20 -7.57 0.24
N VAL A 64 -7.20 -7.62 -1.08
CA VAL A 64 -7.89 -8.66 -1.84
C VAL A 64 -6.84 -9.50 -2.52
N ILE A 65 -6.78 -10.78 -2.14
CA ILE A 65 -5.91 -11.76 -2.80
C ILE A 65 -6.72 -12.44 -3.89
N THR A 66 -6.24 -12.36 -5.12
CA THR A 66 -6.79 -13.07 -6.28
C THR A 66 -5.88 -14.21 -6.67
N VAL A 67 -6.41 -15.43 -6.68
CA VAL A 67 -5.69 -16.65 -7.07
C VAL A 67 -6.27 -17.15 -8.38
N MET A 68 -5.40 -17.45 -9.34
CA MET A 68 -5.76 -17.97 -10.66
C MET A 68 -5.12 -19.32 -10.92
N ARG A 69 -5.89 -20.28 -11.45
CA ARG A 69 -5.40 -21.60 -11.86
C ARG A 69 -6.28 -22.15 -12.98
N ASP A 70 -5.67 -22.63 -14.07
CA ASP A 70 -6.36 -23.30 -15.18
C ASP A 70 -7.59 -22.53 -15.70
N GLY A 71 -7.47 -21.20 -15.80
CA GLY A 71 -8.55 -20.30 -16.25
C GLY A 71 -9.61 -19.97 -15.20
N LYS A 72 -9.56 -20.54 -14.00
CA LYS A 72 -10.44 -20.23 -12.87
C LYS A 72 -9.81 -19.17 -11.98
N THR A 73 -10.65 -18.31 -11.41
CA THR A 73 -10.23 -17.19 -10.55
C THR A 73 -11.04 -17.17 -9.26
N VAL A 74 -10.38 -17.01 -8.12
CA VAL A 74 -11.01 -16.82 -6.81
C VAL A 74 -10.39 -15.63 -6.10
N SER A 75 -11.22 -14.71 -5.59
CA SER A 75 -10.79 -13.56 -4.80
C SER A 75 -11.24 -13.68 -3.34
N ARG A 76 -10.35 -13.37 -2.40
CA ARG A 76 -10.64 -13.37 -0.96
C ARG A 76 -10.13 -12.09 -0.28
N PRO A 77 -10.97 -11.41 0.52
CA PRO A 77 -10.48 -10.34 1.37
C PRO A 77 -9.63 -10.94 2.51
N VAL A 78 -8.59 -10.21 2.90
CA VAL A 78 -7.70 -10.61 4.00
C VAL A 78 -7.14 -9.37 4.67
N THR A 79 -6.91 -9.45 5.98
CA THR A 79 -6.22 -8.41 6.74
C THR A 79 -4.83 -8.92 7.14
N LEU A 80 -3.78 -8.22 6.74
CA LEU A 80 -2.41 -8.48 7.17
C LEU A 80 -2.13 -7.68 8.44
N THR A 81 -1.98 -8.39 9.54
CA THR A 81 -1.59 -7.84 10.85
C THR A 81 -0.11 -8.09 11.12
N ASN A 82 0.41 -7.55 12.23
CA ASN A 82 1.79 -7.78 12.66
C ASN A 82 2.11 -9.25 12.99
N SER A 83 1.10 -10.07 13.27
CA SER A 83 1.24 -11.52 13.47
C SER A 83 1.36 -12.30 12.15
N GLY A 84 1.26 -11.63 11.00
CA GLY A 84 1.15 -12.25 9.70
C GLY A 84 -0.26 -12.76 9.39
N CYS A 85 -0.43 -13.30 8.18
CA CYS A 85 -1.67 -13.92 7.76
C CYS A 85 -1.40 -15.17 6.92
N ASN A 86 -2.10 -16.27 7.22
CA ASN A 86 -2.10 -17.48 6.41
C ASN A 86 -3.46 -17.62 5.74
N LEU A 87 -3.48 -17.80 4.43
CA LEU A 87 -4.68 -17.97 3.62
C LEU A 87 -4.59 -19.26 2.81
N THR A 88 -5.59 -20.13 2.95
CA THR A 88 -5.76 -21.31 2.12
C THR A 88 -6.94 -21.09 1.17
N VAL A 89 -6.71 -21.24 -0.13
CA VAL A 89 -7.74 -21.07 -1.16
C VAL A 89 -7.90 -22.38 -1.93
N ALA A 90 -9.10 -22.96 -1.91
CA ALA A 90 -9.46 -24.07 -2.78
C ALA A 90 -10.02 -23.51 -4.09
N ILE A 91 -9.39 -23.87 -5.21
CA ILE A 91 -9.90 -23.57 -6.55
C ILE A 91 -10.57 -24.86 -7.06
N PRO A 92 -11.86 -24.82 -7.43
CA PRO A 92 -12.57 -25.98 -7.93
C PRO A 92 -12.08 -26.44 -9.30
#